data_AF-A0A528AF35-F1
#
_entry.id   AF-A0A528AF35-F1
#
_cell.length_a   1.000
_cell.length_b   1.000
_cell.length_c   1.000
_cell.angle_alpha   90.00
_cell.angle_beta   90.00
_cell.angle_gamma   90.00
#
_symmetry.space_group_name_H-M   'P 1'
#
loop_
_entity.id
_entity.type
_entity.pdbx_description
1 polymer ?
#
loop_
_entity_poly.entity_id
_entity_poly.type
_entity_poly.pdbx_seq_one_letter_code
_entity_poly.pdbx_strand_id
1 'polypeptide(L)' 'HDFRSYSLAIKLALVSGLMAAGARVKDIGLALSPMAYFAQFALDTPSVAMVTASHNENGWSGVKMGAA' A
#
# COMPACT_ATOMS: atom_id res chain seq x y z
N HIS A 1 -3.46 -1.41 2.74
CA HIS A 1 -3.01 -2.81 2.88
C HIS A 1 -4.24 -3.71 2.96
N ASP A 2 -4.13 -5.00 2.63
CA ASP A 2 -5.24 -5.96 2.73
C ASP A 2 -5.41 -6.57 4.13
N PHE A 3 -6.36 -7.51 4.27
CA PHE A 3 -6.77 -8.08 5.57
C PHE A 3 -5.85 -9.17 6.12
N ARG A 4 -4.76 -9.55 5.43
CA ARG A 4 -3.88 -10.60 5.95
C ARG A 4 -3.15 -10.12 7.20
N SER A 5 -3.01 -10.99 8.20
CA SER A 5 -2.44 -10.64 9.52
C SER A 5 -1.04 -10.03 9.44
N TYR A 6 -0.25 -10.45 8.45
CA TYR A 6 1.11 -9.96 8.22
C TYR A 6 1.20 -8.69 7.32
N SER A 7 0.10 -8.29 6.65
CA SER A 7 0.12 -7.15 5.73
C SER A 7 0.35 -5.81 6.42
N LEU A 8 -0.07 -5.68 7.69
CA LEU A 8 0.16 -4.46 8.47
C LEU A 8 1.66 -4.23 8.70
N ALA A 9 2.40 -5.26 9.13
CA ALA A 9 3.83 -5.15 9.37
C ALA A 9 4.60 -4.80 8.08
N ILE A 10 4.24 -5.43 6.96
CA ILE A 10 4.84 -5.14 5.65
C ILE A 10 4.55 -3.70 5.21
N LYS A 11 3.31 -3.22 5.39
CA LYS A 11 2.96 -1.82 5.10
C LYS A 11 3.81 -0.87 5.93
N LEU A 12 3.96 -1.11 7.24
CA LEU A 12 4.75 -0.23 8.10
C LEU A 12 6.23 -0.20 7.70
N ALA A 13 6.81 -1.33 7.32
CA ALA A 13 8.17 -1.38 6.78
C ALA A 13 8.31 -0.59 5.47
N LEU A 14 7.35 -0.73 4.55
CA LEU A 14 7.30 0.03 3.30
C LEU A 14 7.18 1.54 3.56
N VAL A 15 6.28 1.95 4.44
CA VAL A 15 6.09 3.36 4.84
C VAL A 15 7.38 3.91 5.43
N SER A 16 8.03 3.16 6.32
CA SER A 16 9.30 3.58 6.93
C SER A 16 10.40 3.77 5.89
N GLY A 17 10.53 2.86 4.92
CA GLY A 17 11.51 2.98 3.84
C GLY A 17 11.24 4.19 2.93
N LEU A 18 9.98 4.43 2.56
CA LEU A 18 9.57 5.58 1.76
C LEU A 18 9.87 6.90 2.48
N MET A 19 9.53 7.00 3.77
CA MET A 19 9.81 8.19 4.56
C MET A 19 11.31 8.43 4.74
N ALA A 20 12.10 7.38 4.96
CA ALA A 20 13.56 7.47 5.03
C ALA A 20 14.19 7.96 3.71
N ALA A 21 13.56 7.63 2.57
CA ALA A 21 13.95 8.13 1.25
C ALA A 21 13.44 9.56 0.95
N GLY A 22 12.78 10.23 1.91
CA GLY A 22 12.30 11.60 1.77
C GLY A 22 10.87 11.73 1.22
N ALA A 23 10.14 10.63 1.01
CA ALA A 23 8.76 10.69 0.58
C ALA A 23 7.81 11.07 1.73
N ARG A 24 6.75 11.81 1.43
CA ARG A 24 5.61 12.01 2.34
C ARG A 24 4.56 10.95 2.05
N VAL A 25 4.15 10.21 3.07
CA VAL A 25 3.20 9.09 2.92
C VAL A 25 1.84 9.45 3.50
N LYS A 26 0.77 9.24 2.71
CA LYS A 26 -0.62 9.29 3.16
C LYS A 26 -1.12 7.85 3.37
N ASP A 27 -1.30 7.43 4.62
CA ASP A 27 -1.81 6.08 4.94
C ASP A 27 -3.33 6.05 4.98
N ILE A 28 -3.95 5.27 4.10
CA ILE A 28 -5.41 5.07 4.03
C ILE A 28 -5.89 3.82 4.79
N GLY A 29 -4.99 3.10 5.47
CA GLY A 29 -5.32 1.97 6.33
C GLY A 29 -5.63 0.66 5.59
N LEU A 30 -6.61 -0.07 6.13
CA LEU A 30 -7.15 -1.33 5.58
C LEU A 30 -8.07 -0.97 4.40
N ALA A 31 -7.74 -1.45 3.21
CA ALA A 31 -8.43 -1.07 1.98
C ALA A 31 -8.33 -2.17 0.92
N LEU A 32 -9.15 -2.08 -0.13
CA LEU A 32 -9.02 -2.91 -1.33
C LEU A 32 -8.13 -2.19 -2.36
N SER A 33 -7.55 -2.93 -3.33
CA SER A 33 -6.74 -2.30 -4.38
C SER A 33 -7.46 -1.17 -5.14
N PRO A 34 -8.75 -1.29 -5.52
CA PRO A 34 -9.47 -0.19 -6.17
C PRO A 34 -9.59 1.07 -5.29
N MET A 35 -9.74 0.90 -3.97
CA MET A 35 -9.78 2.02 -3.03
C MET A 35 -8.42 2.74 -2.97
N ALA A 36 -7.31 1.99 -3.03
CA ALA A 36 -5.98 2.60 -3.11
C ALA A 36 -5.80 3.43 -4.40
N TYR A 37 -6.26 2.91 -5.54
CA TYR A 37 -6.21 3.64 -6.81
C TYR A 37 -7.09 4.89 -6.78
N PHE A 38 -8.32 4.78 -6.28
CA PHE A 38 -9.20 5.94 -6.09
C PHE A 38 -8.55 7.00 -5.19
N ALA A 39 -7.99 6.58 -4.05
CA ALA A 39 -7.37 7.47 -3.09
C ALA A 39 -6.15 8.23 -3.66
N GLN A 40 -5.40 7.62 -4.60
CA GLN A 40 -4.30 8.31 -5.29
C GLN A 40 -4.76 9.63 -5.90
N PHE A 41 -5.83 9.58 -6.70
CA PHE A 41 -6.39 10.76 -7.36
C PHE A 41 -7.17 11.64 -6.40
N ALA A 42 -8.00 11.05 -5.52
CA ALA A 42 -8.81 11.79 -4.57
C ALA A 42 -7.98 12.59 -3.56
N LEU A 43 -6.77 12.11 -3.23
CA LEU A 43 -5.83 12.79 -2.34
C LEU A 43 -4.74 13.53 -3.10
N ASP A 44 -4.83 13.69 -4.42
CA ASP A 44 -3.85 14.38 -5.26
C ASP A 44 -2.40 13.95 -4.96
N THR A 45 -2.15 12.65 -5.06
CA THR A 45 -0.84 12.03 -4.77
C THR A 45 -0.27 11.43 -6.06
N PRO A 46 1.01 11.67 -6.38
CA PRO A 46 1.58 11.25 -7.66
C PRO A 46 1.75 9.73 -7.79
N SER A 47 1.72 8.99 -6.67
CA SER A 47 1.95 7.55 -6.66
C SER A 47 1.14 6.83 -5.58
N VAL A 48 1.00 5.52 -5.76
CA VAL A 48 0.31 4.63 -4.84
C VAL A 48 1.07 3.32 -4.67
N ALA A 49 1.06 2.78 -3.45
CA ALA A 49 1.56 1.45 -3.15
C ALA A 49 0.56 0.71 -2.26
N MET A 50 0.08 -0.45 -2.72
CA MET A 50 -0.89 -1.27 -2.03
C MET A 50 -0.30 -2.64 -1.67
N VAL A 51 -0.09 -2.87 -0.37
CA VAL A 51 0.32 -4.18 0.14
C VAL A 51 -0.86 -5.15 0.08
N THR A 52 -0.75 -6.19 -0.74
CA THR A 52 -1.73 -7.27 -0.87
C THR A 52 -1.14 -8.50 -1.53
N ALA A 53 -1.64 -9.69 -1.19
CA ALA A 53 -1.34 -10.92 -1.93
C ALA A 53 -2.41 -11.31 -2.96
N SER A 54 -3.40 -10.44 -3.22
CA SER A 54 -4.51 -10.75 -4.15
C SER A 54 -5.17 -12.09 -3.77
N HIS A 55 -5.20 -13.05 -4.68
CA HIS A 55 -5.74 -14.40 -4.51
C HIS A 55 -4.69 -15.45 -4.08
N ASN A 56 -3.43 -15.05 -3.84
CA ASN A 56 -2.40 -16.01 -3.44
C ASN A 56 -2.67 -16.59 -2.05
N GLU A 57 -2.18 -17.79 -1.81
CA GLU A 57 -2.30 -18.46 -0.52
C GLU A 57 -1.64 -17.68 0.63
N ASN A 58 -2.04 -17.98 1.87
CA ASN A 58 -1.41 -17.42 3.05
C ASN A 58 0.09 -17.78 3.09
N GLY A 59 0.92 -16.81 3.45
CA GLY A 59 2.38 -16.89 3.38
C GLY A 59 2.96 -16.04 2.24
N TRP A 60 2.16 -15.72 1.22
CA TRP A 60 2.56 -14.79 0.16
C TRP A 60 2.14 -13.35 0.46
N SER A 61 2.95 -12.39 0.02
CA SER A 61 2.60 -10.97 0.01
C SER A 61 3.14 -10.30 -1.25
N GLY A 62 2.75 -9.06 -1.49
CA GLY A 62 3.20 -8.27 -2.62
C GLY A 62 2.81 -6.81 -2.48
N VAL A 63 3.35 -5.98 -3.37
CA VAL A 63 3.04 -4.55 -3.45
C VAL A 63 2.60 -4.24 -4.88
N LYS A 64 1.37 -3.77 -5.05
CA LYS A 64 0.92 -3.18 -6.32
C LYS A 64 1.30 -1.70 -6.29
N MET A 65 2.10 -1.25 -7.25
CA MET A 65 2.56 0.13 -7.34
C MET A 65 2.05 0.80 -8.61
N GLY A 66 1.81 2.10 -8.52
CA GLY A 66 1.42 2.94 -9.66
C GLY A 66 1.90 4.37 -9.47
N ALA A 67 2.08 5.07 -10.58
CA ALA A 67 2.38 6.50 -10.65
C ALA A 67 1.54 7.15 -11.74
N ALA A 68 1.18 8.42 -11.55
CA ALA A 68 0.48 9.24 -12.54
C ALA A 68 1.46 9.88 -13.52
#